data_AF-A0A1H9JX70-F1
#
_entry.id   AF-A0A1H9JX70-F1
#
_cell.length_a   1.000
_cell.length_b   1.000
_cell.length_c   1.000
_cell.angle_alpha   90.00
_cell.angle_beta   90.00
_cell.angle_gamma   90.00
#
_symmetry.space_group_name_H-M   'P 1'
#
loop_
_entity.id
_entity.type
_entity.pdbx_description
1 polymer ?
#
loop_
_entity_poly.entity_id
_entity_poly.type
_entity_poly.pdbx_seq_one_letter_code
_entity_poly.pdbx_strand_id
1 'polypeptide(L)'
;MKIFTIGYEGTTQPALIAALQAAGVRLLADVRAVPLSRRPGFSKNILAAGLREAGIDYVGLKALGTPAEGREAARKGQHARLAEIYTRQLDLPEAIVQAEQLKDMAAEIPTALLCFERDPSGCHRSLLIDAVLPDAERVDLFPA
;
A
#
# COMPACT_ATOMS: atom_id res chain seq x y z
N MET A 1 -9.23 -10.98 -10.43
CA MET A 1 -8.76 -9.60 -10.73
C MET A 1 -7.28 -9.49 -10.39
N LYS A 2 -6.55 -8.48 -10.89
CA LYS A 2 -5.14 -8.26 -10.53
C LYS A 2 -5.02 -7.15 -9.50
N ILE A 3 -4.14 -7.31 -8.51
CA ILE A 3 -3.77 -6.26 -7.57
C ILE A 3 -2.27 -6.08 -7.60
N PHE A 4 -1.81 -4.83 -7.75
CA PHE A 4 -0.38 -4.54 -7.76
C PHE A 4 0.08 -4.16 -6.36
N THR A 5 1.35 -4.40 -6.05
CA THR A 5 1.97 -3.91 -4.81
C THR A 5 3.25 -3.17 -5.12
N ILE A 6 3.56 -2.13 -4.34
CA ILE A 6 4.75 -1.34 -4.54
C ILE A 6 5.26 -0.75 -3.22
N GLY A 7 6.58 -0.75 -3.07
CA GLY A 7 7.29 -0.23 -1.91
C GLY A 7 8.25 0.87 -2.33
N TYR A 8 8.34 1.93 -1.51
CA TYR A 8 9.20 3.07 -1.87
C TYR A 8 10.56 3.09 -1.14
N GLU A 9 10.87 2.10 -0.32
CA GLU A 9 12.20 1.90 0.21
C GLU A 9 13.22 1.69 -0.93
N GLY A 10 14.42 2.24 -0.78
CA GLY A 10 15.44 2.26 -1.82
C GLY A 10 15.18 3.16 -3.04
N THR A 11 13.95 3.54 -3.37
CA THR A 11 13.63 4.23 -4.64
C THR A 11 13.26 5.72 -4.54
N THR A 12 13.17 6.39 -5.69
CA THR A 12 12.77 7.80 -5.85
C THR A 12 11.31 7.90 -6.29
N GLN A 13 10.66 9.05 -6.06
CA GLN A 13 9.29 9.26 -6.54
C GLN A 13 9.16 9.11 -8.07
N PRO A 14 10.06 9.67 -8.90
CA PRO A 14 9.98 9.45 -10.35
C PRO A 14 10.10 7.98 -10.76
N ALA A 15 11.01 7.22 -10.13
CA ALA A 15 11.17 5.79 -10.43
C ALA A 15 9.93 4.97 -10.02
N LEU A 16 9.32 5.30 -8.88
CA LEU A 16 8.05 4.69 -8.47
C LEU A 16 6.92 4.99 -9.46
N ILE A 17 6.76 6.26 -9.87
CA ILE A 17 5.74 6.66 -10.86
C ILE A 17 5.97 5.95 -12.20
N ALA A 18 7.20 5.88 -12.67
CA ALA A 18 7.53 5.19 -13.92
C ALA A 18 7.18 3.69 -13.87
N ALA A 19 7.44 3.02 -12.73
CA ALA A 19 7.06 1.63 -12.53
C ALA A 19 5.54 1.42 -12.56
N LEU A 20 4.78 2.34 -11.95
CA LEU A 20 3.31 2.30 -11.97
C LEU A 20 2.76 2.48 -13.39
N GLN A 21 3.28 3.44 -14.15
CA GLN A 21 2.87 3.68 -15.53
C GLN A 21 3.20 2.49 -16.44
N ALA A 22 4.40 1.91 -16.31
CA ALA A 22 4.80 0.74 -17.07
C ALA A 22 3.91 -0.49 -16.79
N ALA A 23 3.39 -0.61 -15.57
CA ALA A 23 2.46 -1.66 -15.18
C ALA A 23 1.00 -1.36 -15.56
N GLY A 24 0.69 -0.16 -16.08
CA GLY A 24 -0.67 0.25 -16.41
C GLY A 24 -1.55 0.54 -15.18
N VAL A 25 -0.94 0.81 -14.02
CA VAL A 25 -1.67 1.19 -12.80
C VAL A 25 -2.29 2.57 -13.00
N ARG A 26 -3.57 2.71 -12.65
CA ARG A 26 -4.32 3.98 -12.73
C ARG A 26 -4.71 4.54 -11.36
N LEU A 27 -4.66 3.73 -10.30
CA LEU A 27 -4.93 4.16 -8.93
C LEU A 27 -3.85 3.65 -7.97
N LEU A 28 -3.27 4.55 -7.17
CA LEU A 28 -2.40 4.19 -6.04
C LEU A 28 -3.17 4.30 -4.73
N ALA A 29 -3.41 3.17 -4.07
CA ALA A 29 -3.98 3.09 -2.73
C ALA A 29 -2.87 3.13 -1.67
N ASP A 30 -2.78 4.26 -0.98
CA ASP A 30 -1.84 4.48 0.11
C ASP A 30 -2.37 3.90 1.41
N VAL A 31 -1.88 2.71 1.75
CA VAL A 31 -2.27 1.94 2.95
C VAL A 31 -1.33 2.22 4.12
N ARG A 32 -0.73 3.41 4.18
CA ARG A 32 0.04 3.86 5.36
C ARG A 32 -0.89 4.49 6.39
N ALA A 33 -0.80 4.05 7.64
CA ALA A 33 -1.49 4.68 8.76
C ALA A 33 -1.06 6.16 8.92
N VAL A 34 0.22 6.44 8.66
CA VAL A 34 0.81 7.77 8.69
C VAL A 34 1.49 8.04 7.34
N PRO A 35 0.84 8.73 6.38
CA PRO A 35 1.39 9.02 5.06
C PRO A 35 2.36 10.23 5.08
N LEU A 36 3.26 10.23 6.06
CA LEU A 36 4.36 11.18 6.21
C LEU A 36 5.67 10.43 5.95
N SER A 37 6.54 11.02 5.14
CA SER A 37 7.83 10.41 4.83
C SER A 37 8.93 11.46 4.78
N ARG A 38 10.09 11.11 5.34
CA ARG A 38 11.33 11.89 5.20
C ARG A 38 11.99 11.70 3.83
N ARG A 39 11.56 10.68 3.05
CA ARG A 39 12.05 10.48 1.69
C ARG A 39 11.43 11.53 0.77
N PRO A 40 12.23 12.28 -0.01
CA PRO A 40 11.73 13.29 -0.94
C PRO A 40 10.63 12.72 -1.84
N GLY A 41 9.53 13.46 -2.01
CA GLY A 41 8.42 13.06 -2.88
C GLY A 41 7.36 12.13 -2.26
N PHE A 42 7.61 11.53 -1.09
CA PHE A 42 6.72 10.48 -0.54
C PHE A 42 5.78 10.92 0.59
N SER A 43 5.76 12.21 0.94
CA SER A 43 4.72 12.76 1.81
C SER A 43 3.42 12.97 1.02
N LYS A 44 2.26 12.67 1.64
CA LYS A 44 0.93 12.60 0.99
C LYS A 44 0.71 13.59 -0.16
N ASN A 45 0.79 14.89 0.12
CA ASN A 45 0.41 15.92 -0.85
C ASN A 45 1.38 15.99 -2.03
N ILE A 46 2.67 15.80 -1.80
CA ILE A 46 3.69 15.79 -2.85
C ILE A 46 3.55 14.53 -3.71
N LEU A 47 3.30 13.39 -3.07
CA LEU A 47 3.09 12.13 -3.77
C LEU A 47 1.85 12.20 -4.67
N ALA A 48 0.72 12.64 -4.11
CA ALA A 48 -0.54 12.79 -4.84
C ALA A 48 -0.41 13.78 -6.02
N ALA A 49 0.31 14.89 -5.84
CA ALA A 49 0.56 15.84 -6.92
C ALA A 49 1.34 15.21 -8.08
N GLY A 50 2.45 14.53 -7.79
CA GLY A 50 3.26 13.87 -8.81
C GLY A 50 2.52 12.72 -9.52
N LEU A 51 1.71 11.94 -8.80
CA LEU A 51 0.86 10.91 -9.41
C LEU A 51 -0.18 11.51 -10.35
N ARG A 52 -0.84 12.60 -9.94
CA ARG A 52 -1.83 13.29 -10.76
C ARG A 52 -1.23 13.84 -12.05
N GLU A 53 -0.03 14.41 -12.00
CA GLU A 53 0.71 14.86 -13.19
C GLU A 53 1.00 13.71 -14.16
N ALA A 54 1.19 12.50 -13.62
CA ALA A 54 1.40 11.28 -14.39
C ALA A 54 0.09 10.56 -14.80
N GLY A 55 -1.08 11.12 -14.50
CA GLY A 55 -2.38 10.54 -14.81
C GLY A 55 -2.79 9.36 -13.92
N ILE A 56 -2.23 9.27 -12.71
CA ILE A 56 -2.52 8.23 -11.72
C ILE A 56 -3.27 8.85 -10.55
N ASP A 57 -4.42 8.28 -10.20
CA ASP A 57 -5.21 8.70 -9.06
C ASP A 57 -4.58 8.24 -7.74
N TYR A 58 -4.89 8.95 -6.65
CA TYR A 58 -4.37 8.66 -5.31
C TYR A 58 -5.52 8.60 -4.31
N VAL A 59 -5.56 7.53 -3.52
CA VAL A 59 -6.49 7.39 -2.39
C VAL A 59 -5.74 6.99 -1.12
N GLY A 60 -6.08 7.63 0.01
CA GLY A 60 -5.48 7.32 1.30
C GLY A 60 -6.39 6.44 2.14
N LEU A 61 -5.99 5.18 2.37
CA LEU A 61 -6.74 4.19 3.14
C LEU A 61 -6.04 3.94 4.49
N LYS A 62 -6.01 4.99 5.32
CA LYS A 62 -5.25 4.99 6.59
C LYS A 62 -5.71 3.93 7.58
N ALA A 63 -7.00 3.56 7.57
CA ALA A 63 -7.54 2.53 8.46
C ALA A 63 -7.03 1.13 8.11
N LEU A 64 -6.58 0.93 6.86
CA LEU A 64 -5.86 -0.27 6.42
C LEU A 64 -4.36 -0.19 6.72
N GLY A 65 -3.90 0.85 7.41
CA GLY A 65 -2.50 1.00 7.76
C GLY A 65 -2.11 0.29 9.04
N THR A 66 -0.84 -0.09 9.14
CA THR A 66 -0.31 -0.73 10.34
C THR A 66 -0.28 0.24 11.53
N PRO A 67 -0.87 -0.11 12.69
CA PRO A 67 -0.83 0.72 13.90
C PRO A 67 0.61 0.83 14.45
N ALA A 68 0.80 1.69 15.45
CA ALA A 68 2.15 2.02 15.95
C ALA A 68 2.91 0.77 16.43
N GLU A 69 2.30 -0.08 17.25
CA GLU A 69 2.93 -1.31 17.72
C GLU A 69 3.25 -2.29 16.59
N GLY A 70 2.43 -2.34 15.54
CA GLY A 70 2.68 -3.19 14.38
C GLY A 70 3.86 -2.69 13.56
N ARG A 71 4.00 -1.37 13.39
CA ARG A 71 5.17 -0.77 12.73
C ARG A 71 6.46 -1.04 13.52
N GLU A 72 6.40 -1.02 14.85
CA GLU A 72 7.53 -1.42 15.69
C GLU A 72 7.88 -2.91 15.52
N ALA A 73 6.89 -3.79 15.46
CA ALA A 73 7.10 -5.21 15.20
C ALA A 73 7.75 -5.44 13.82
N ALA A 74 7.26 -4.76 12.77
CA ALA A 74 7.81 -4.81 11.43
C ALA A 74 9.29 -4.38 11.39
N ARG A 75 9.64 -3.26 12.03
CA ARG A 75 11.02 -2.76 12.14
C ARG A 75 11.97 -3.73 12.84
N LYS A 76 11.46 -4.53 13.76
CA LYS A 76 12.22 -5.55 14.50
C LYS A 76 12.23 -6.92 13.82
N GLY A 77 11.63 -7.05 12.63
CA GLY A 77 11.50 -8.34 11.93
C GLY A 77 10.57 -9.34 12.63
N GLN A 78 9.69 -8.86 13.52
CA GLN A 78 8.77 -9.71 14.29
C GLN A 78 7.49 -9.99 13.49
N HIS A 79 7.61 -10.73 12.39
CA HIS A 79 6.51 -10.93 11.43
C HIS A 79 5.26 -11.58 12.03
N ALA A 80 5.42 -12.58 12.90
CA ALA A 80 4.28 -13.21 13.58
C ALA A 80 3.52 -12.20 14.46
N ARG A 81 4.27 -11.36 15.20
CA ARG A 81 3.68 -10.32 16.05
C ARG A 81 2.99 -9.23 15.21
N LEU A 82 3.59 -8.84 14.09
CA LEU A 82 2.97 -7.94 13.13
C LEU A 82 1.63 -8.51 12.64
N ALA A 83 1.59 -9.79 12.25
CA ALA A 83 0.39 -10.44 11.76
C ALA A 83 -0.74 -10.40 12.81
N GLU A 84 -0.46 -10.79 14.06
CA GLU A 84 -1.45 -10.73 15.14
C GLU A 84 -2.04 -9.32 15.36
N ILE A 85 -1.17 -8.31 15.37
CA ILE A 85 -1.58 -6.92 15.56
C ILE A 85 -2.43 -6.46 14.38
N TYR A 86 -1.99 -6.79 13.16
CA TYR A 86 -2.62 -6.32 11.95
C TYR A 86 -3.97 -6.99 11.70
N THR A 87 -4.14 -8.26 12.07
CA THR A 87 -5.46 -8.92 12.07
C THR A 87 -6.47 -8.13 12.91
N ARG A 88 -6.09 -7.75 14.14
CA ARG A 88 -6.97 -6.94 15.02
C ARG A 88 -7.25 -5.55 14.46
N GLN A 89 -6.29 -4.97 13.73
CA GLN A 89 -6.49 -3.69 13.04
C GLN A 89 -7.57 -3.83 11.95
N LEU A 90 -7.55 -4.93 11.19
CA LEU A 90 -8.52 -5.17 10.11
C LEU A 90 -9.94 -5.48 10.63
N ASP A 91 -10.08 -5.91 11.88
CA ASP A 91 -11.37 -6.12 12.54
C ASP A 91 -12.05 -4.81 12.98
N LEU A 92 -11.36 -3.67 12.92
CA LEU A 92 -11.93 -2.37 13.31
C LEU A 92 -13.01 -1.92 12.30
N PRO A 93 -14.12 -1.31 12.75
CA PRO A 93 -15.20 -0.88 11.86
C PRO A 93 -14.73 0.01 10.69
N GLU A 94 -13.83 0.94 10.96
CA GLU A 94 -13.25 1.82 9.94
C GLU A 94 -12.36 1.08 8.93
N ALA A 95 -11.67 0.01 9.35
CA ALA A 95 -10.85 -0.80 8.48
C ALA A 95 -11.73 -1.65 7.56
N ILE A 96 -12.82 -2.23 8.10
CA ILE A 96 -13.80 -2.97 7.30
C ILE A 96 -14.39 -2.08 6.19
N VAL A 97 -14.80 -0.85 6.52
CA VAL A 97 -15.33 0.09 5.52
C VAL A 97 -14.31 0.40 4.43
N GLN A 98 -13.05 0.67 4.80
CA GLN A 98 -12.01 0.95 3.80
C GLN A 98 -11.58 -0.30 3.01
N ALA A 99 -11.71 -1.50 3.59
CA ALA A 99 -11.46 -2.76 2.91
C ALA A 99 -12.49 -2.99 1.80
N GLU A 100 -13.77 -2.71 2.06
CA GLU A 100 -14.81 -2.76 1.01
C GLU A 100 -14.58 -1.70 -0.08
N GLN A 101 -14.23 -0.46 0.31
CA GLN A 101 -13.84 0.57 -0.67
C GLN A 101 -12.66 0.12 -1.56
N LEU A 102 -11.66 -0.53 -0.96
CA LEU A 102 -10.52 -1.07 -1.71
C LEU A 102 -10.97 -2.16 -2.71
N LYS A 103 -11.83 -3.08 -2.29
CA LYS A 103 -12.37 -4.13 -3.17
C LYS A 103 -13.11 -3.53 -4.36
N ASP A 104 -14.01 -2.58 -4.12
CA ASP A 104 -14.80 -1.92 -5.17
C ASP A 104 -13.89 -1.21 -6.18
N MET A 105 -12.92 -0.41 -5.69
CA MET A 105 -11.97 0.29 -6.56
C MET A 105 -11.08 -0.68 -7.35
N ALA A 106 -10.57 -1.73 -6.71
CA ALA A 106 -9.67 -2.71 -7.34
C ALA A 106 -10.38 -3.59 -8.39
N ALA A 107 -11.71 -3.75 -8.28
CA ALA A 107 -12.51 -4.45 -9.28
C ALA A 107 -12.65 -3.65 -10.59
N GLU A 108 -12.63 -2.32 -10.52
CA GLU A 108 -12.87 -1.43 -11.67
C GLU A 108 -11.60 -0.80 -12.24
N ILE A 109 -10.62 -0.52 -11.40
CA ILE A 109 -9.44 0.28 -11.73
C ILE A 109 -8.17 -0.53 -11.41
N PRO A 110 -7.21 -0.64 -12.35
CA PRO A 110 -5.89 -1.21 -12.08
C PRO A 110 -5.23 -0.47 -10.90
N THR A 111 -5.18 -1.14 -9.75
CA THR A 111 -4.84 -0.53 -8.45
C THR A 111 -3.55 -1.11 -7.89
N ALA A 112 -2.69 -0.24 -7.35
CA ALA A 112 -1.50 -0.64 -6.60
C ALA A 112 -1.60 -0.26 -5.11
N LEU A 113 -1.21 -1.17 -4.22
CA LEU A 113 -1.07 -0.92 -2.80
C LEU A 113 0.33 -0.39 -2.48
N LEU A 114 0.42 0.76 -1.82
CA LEU A 114 1.68 1.38 -1.41
C LEU A 114 1.98 1.11 0.08
N CYS A 115 3.13 0.51 0.38
CA CYS A 115 3.77 0.53 1.72
C CYS A 115 5.17 1.14 1.67
N PHE A 116 5.87 1.20 2.81
CA PHE A 116 7.25 1.69 2.84
C PHE A 116 8.20 0.64 2.28
N GLU A 117 8.09 -0.59 2.79
CA GLU A 117 9.00 -1.71 2.61
C GLU A 117 9.12 -2.10 1.14
N ARG A 118 10.35 -2.23 0.63
CA ARG A 118 10.59 -2.64 -0.75
C ARG A 118 10.15 -4.09 -0.95
N ASP A 119 10.63 -4.96 -0.08
CA ASP A 119 10.24 -6.36 -0.04
C ASP A 119 8.82 -6.50 0.53
N PRO A 120 7.87 -7.08 -0.23
CA PRO A 120 6.56 -7.34 0.33
C PRO A 120 6.54 -8.53 1.30
N SER A 121 7.57 -9.38 1.31
CA SER A 121 7.68 -10.52 2.23
C SER A 121 7.72 -9.98 3.67
N GLY A 122 6.64 -10.21 4.42
CA GLY A 122 6.48 -9.66 5.76
C GLY A 122 6.07 -8.18 5.85
N CYS A 123 5.74 -7.48 4.75
CA CYS A 123 5.03 -6.19 4.82
C CYS A 123 3.52 -6.41 5.10
N HIS A 124 2.89 -5.47 5.77
CA HIS A 124 1.44 -5.50 6.02
C HIS A 124 0.61 -5.51 4.73
N ARG A 125 1.12 -4.97 3.61
CA ARG A 125 0.40 -5.01 2.33
C ARG A 125 0.14 -6.44 1.84
N SER A 126 1.01 -7.39 2.19
CA SER A 126 0.79 -8.82 1.92
C SER A 126 -0.37 -9.34 2.75
N LEU A 127 -0.33 -9.09 4.07
CA LEU A 127 -1.40 -9.48 4.99
C LEU A 127 -2.76 -8.88 4.61
N LEU A 128 -2.76 -7.64 4.11
CA LEU A 128 -3.96 -6.95 3.65
C LEU A 128 -4.58 -7.66 2.44
N ILE A 129 -3.74 -8.01 1.44
CA ILE A 129 -4.21 -8.73 0.26
C ILE A 129 -4.76 -10.10 0.66
N ASP A 130 -4.03 -10.84 1.49
CA ASP A 130 -4.45 -12.18 1.92
C ASP A 130 -5.80 -12.14 2.67
N ALA A 131 -6.04 -11.09 3.46
CA ALA A 131 -7.27 -10.93 4.23
C ALA A 131 -8.46 -10.38 3.40
N VAL A 132 -8.20 -9.43 2.50
CA VAL A 132 -9.25 -8.62 1.85
C VAL A 132 -9.47 -9.01 0.39
N LEU A 133 -8.45 -9.53 -0.28
CA LEU A 133 -8.44 -9.86 -1.71
C LEU A 133 -7.81 -11.25 -1.95
N PRO A 134 -8.25 -12.33 -1.26
CA PRO A 134 -7.57 -13.62 -1.28
C PRO A 134 -7.50 -14.28 -2.67
N ASP A 135 -8.45 -13.97 -3.56
CA ASP A 135 -8.52 -14.52 -4.92
C ASP A 135 -7.87 -13.60 -5.97
N ALA A 136 -7.25 -12.49 -5.56
CA ALA A 136 -6.59 -11.58 -6.50
C ALA A 136 -5.24 -12.14 -6.95
N GLU A 137 -4.96 -12.04 -8.25
CA GLU A 137 -3.62 -12.26 -8.78
C GLU A 137 -2.75 -11.09 -8.34
N ARG A 138 -1.87 -11.35 -7.37
CA ARG A 138 -0.95 -10.35 -6.84
C ARG A 138 0.27 -10.19 -7.73
N VAL A 139 0.59 -8.95 -8.08
CA VAL A 139 1.76 -8.57 -8.88
C VAL A 139 2.61 -7.58 -8.11
N ASP A 140 3.82 -7.99 -7.70
CA ASP A 140 4.74 -7.14 -6.96
C ASP A 140 5.62 -6.32 -7.92
N LEU A 141 5.56 -4.99 -7.82
CA LEU A 141 6.38 -4.07 -8.60
C LEU A 141 7.63 -3.68 -7.83
N PHE A 142 8.77 -3.70 -8.53
CA PHE A 142 10.07 -3.34 -7.98
C PHE A 142 10.66 -2.16 -8.77
N PRO A 143 10.40 -0.91 -8.34
CA PRO A 143 11.06 0.25 -8.92
C PRO A 143 12.58 0.10 -8.88
N ALA A 144 13.21 0.65 -9.91
CA ALA A 144 14.66 0.79 -9.98
C ALA A 144 15.21 1.67 -8.85
#